data_AF-A0A8K0PSB2-F1
#
_entry.id   AF-A0A8K0PSB2-F1
#
_cell.length_a   1.000
_cell.length_b   1.000
_cell.length_c   1.000
_cell.angle_alpha   90.00
_cell.angle_beta   90.00
_cell.angle_gamma   90.00
#
_symmetry.space_group_name_H-M   'P 1'
#
loop_
_entity.id
_entity.type
_entity.pdbx_description
1 polymer ?
#
loop_
_entity_poly.entity_id
_entity_poly.type
_entity_poly.pdbx_seq_one_letter_code
_entity_poly.pdbx_strand_id
1 'polypeptide(L)'
;MELHFNTTFGYALGLSGLLIAMALRPFILGVVRLLFPPILTMVWKLRPFPRLAKRTSDWVTKHLIYRSFLRSRSSVDAYSRAHAMFFASCLAANLCCIFFQVQSWSEACSRAGTMAMINMLLLYISPCFGFVADILRLPLRIYHQVHASAGYMVGILASFHAVGTVVTKGGFAVNNIRNLLAVLAMGGICLLLMPISFFARILPYEILLFIHRTMSLMLGYAIWRHLPTKELFPRLYLYIIGGVFSLAMAVQTGIALYRSRCRFHRADLSWSSKPIIQVLVRLQSRLKVEPGQYINLWIPSSLLSTLQIHPFTVASWSPDAAETLVIFAEIRKGFTSSLHHQVRFGDSQSFAMFTGPHGSRLPVDKYDHVLLVATDLGIVALLPYLQWLTHAHHAHQLEEGTNRFKSCRSIHLIWHLCDWGKWSVFSVGPF
;
A
#
# COMPACT_ATOMS: atom_id res chain seq x y z
N MET A 1 -38.10 -11.21 -14.58
CA MET A 1 -37.17 -10.59 -13.61
C MET A 1 -36.40 -9.51 -14.36
N GLU A 2 -37.02 -8.34 -14.52
CA GLU A 2 -36.37 -7.22 -15.21
C GLU A 2 -35.35 -6.61 -14.26
N LEU A 3 -34.06 -6.78 -14.56
CA LEU A 3 -33.01 -6.00 -13.94
C LEU A 3 -33.16 -4.56 -14.43
N HIS A 4 -33.94 -3.74 -13.73
CA HIS A 4 -33.79 -2.29 -13.83
C HIS A 4 -32.34 -1.97 -13.47
N PHE A 5 -31.59 -1.50 -14.47
CA PHE A 5 -30.17 -1.19 -14.34
C PHE A 5 -30.01 0.03 -13.42
N ASN A 6 -29.93 -0.24 -12.12
CA ASN A 6 -29.72 0.79 -11.10
C ASN A 6 -28.31 1.37 -11.26
N THR A 7 -28.21 2.70 -11.33
CA THR A 7 -26.93 3.42 -11.51
C THR A 7 -25.87 3.00 -10.49
N THR A 8 -26.30 2.70 -9.25
CA THR A 8 -25.43 2.20 -8.17
C THR A 8 -24.82 0.82 -8.48
N PHE A 9 -25.59 -0.08 -9.11
CA PHE A 9 -25.10 -1.39 -9.54
C PHE A 9 -24.12 -1.27 -10.71
N GLY A 10 -24.41 -0.39 -11.68
CA GLY A 10 -23.48 -0.07 -12.77
C GLY A 10 -22.14 0.47 -12.26
N TYR A 11 -22.17 1.36 -11.26
CA TYR A 11 -20.96 1.84 -10.59
C TYR A 11 -20.20 0.71 -9.89
N ALA A 12 -20.90 -0.16 -9.15
CA ALA A 12 -20.28 -1.31 -8.48
C ALA A 12 -19.60 -2.26 -9.47
N LEU A 13 -20.24 -2.57 -10.60
CA LEU A 13 -19.66 -3.36 -11.68
C LEU A 13 -18.43 -2.67 -12.30
N GLY A 14 -18.52 -1.36 -12.55
CA GLY A 14 -17.41 -0.59 -13.10
C GLY A 14 -16.19 -0.58 -12.17
N LEU A 15 -16.39 -0.30 -10.88
CA LEU A 15 -15.32 -0.32 -9.88
C LEU A 15 -14.70 -1.71 -9.74
N SER A 16 -15.54 -2.75 -9.63
CA SER A 16 -15.07 -4.13 -9.49
C SER A 16 -14.33 -4.59 -10.74
N GLY A 17 -14.86 -4.29 -11.93
CA GLY A 17 -14.23 -4.58 -13.22
C GLY A 17 -12.87 -3.90 -13.37
N LEU A 18 -12.75 -2.64 -12.94
CA LEU A 18 -11.47 -1.92 -12.92
C LEU A 18 -10.45 -2.61 -12.01
N LEU A 19 -10.83 -2.95 -10.77
CA LEU A 19 -9.94 -3.62 -9.82
C LEU A 19 -9.50 -5.00 -10.33
N ILE A 20 -10.42 -5.79 -10.89
CA ILE A 20 -10.13 -7.09 -11.49
C ILE A 20 -9.21 -6.94 -12.70
N ALA A 21 -9.46 -5.98 -13.58
CA ALA A 21 -8.61 -5.71 -14.74
C ALA A 21 -7.19 -5.30 -14.32
N MET A 22 -7.05 -4.50 -13.25
CA MET A 22 -5.75 -4.14 -12.69
C MET A 22 -5.03 -5.36 -12.10
N ALA A 23 -5.73 -6.20 -11.34
CA ALA A 23 -5.17 -7.40 -10.73
C ALA A 23 -4.75 -8.46 -11.77
N LEU A 24 -5.57 -8.65 -12.82
CA LEU A 24 -5.33 -9.64 -13.87
C LEU A 24 -4.48 -9.12 -15.03
N ARG A 25 -4.10 -7.84 -15.03
CA ARG A 25 -3.27 -7.21 -16.07
C ARG A 25 -2.08 -8.06 -16.54
N PRO A 26 -1.22 -8.64 -15.67
CA PRO A 26 -0.09 -9.45 -16.14
C PRO A 26 -0.53 -10.73 -16.84
N PHE A 27 -1.59 -11.38 -16.36
CA PHE A 27 -2.16 -12.56 -17.00
C PHE A 27 -2.75 -12.20 -18.37
N ILE A 28 -3.56 -11.13 -18.44
CA ILE A 28 -4.14 -10.61 -19.69
C ILE A 28 -3.03 -10.30 -20.69
N LEU A 29 -1.98 -9.58 -20.28
CA LEU A 29 -0.84 -9.26 -21.15
C LEU A 29 -0.07 -10.51 -21.57
N GLY A 30 0.05 -11.52 -20.70
CA GLY A 30 0.67 -12.80 -21.02
C GLY A 30 -0.11 -13.57 -22.08
N VAL A 31 -1.44 -13.69 -21.90
CA VAL A 31 -2.34 -14.35 -22.86
C VAL A 31 -2.35 -13.61 -24.20
N VAL A 32 -2.42 -12.27 -24.21
CA VAL A 32 -2.36 -11.49 -25.45
C VAL A 32 -1.01 -11.68 -26.16
N ARG A 33 0.11 -11.73 -25.42
CA ARG A 33 1.43 -12.02 -26.00
C ARG A 33 1.50 -13.42 -26.60
N LEU A 34 0.86 -14.40 -25.98
CA LEU A 34 0.82 -15.79 -26.43
C LEU A 34 -0.07 -15.95 -27.68
N LEU A 35 -1.26 -15.37 -27.68
CA LEU A 35 -2.26 -15.53 -28.74
C LEU A 35 -2.03 -14.59 -29.93
N PHE A 36 -1.48 -13.39 -29.71
CA PHE A 36 -1.31 -12.37 -30.74
C PHE A 36 0.09 -11.72 -30.73
N PRO A 37 1.18 -12.50 -30.90
CA PRO A 37 2.54 -11.96 -30.97
C PRO A 37 2.74 -10.83 -32.02
N PRO A 38 2.17 -10.89 -33.25
CA PRO A 38 2.37 -9.83 -34.25
C PRO A 38 1.56 -8.56 -33.95
N ILE A 39 0.40 -8.64 -33.29
CA ILE A 39 -0.43 -7.46 -33.00
C ILE A 39 0.24 -6.58 -31.94
N LEU A 40 0.86 -7.17 -30.92
CA LEU A 40 1.54 -6.38 -29.88
C LEU A 40 2.79 -5.65 -30.40
N THR A 41 3.54 -6.30 -31.30
CA THR A 41 4.71 -5.70 -31.97
C THR A 41 4.28 -4.64 -32.99
N MET A 42 3.15 -4.84 -33.69
CA MET A 42 2.56 -3.86 -34.58
C MET A 42 2.02 -2.64 -33.82
N VAL A 43 1.29 -2.80 -32.72
CA VAL A 43 0.82 -1.68 -31.86
C VAL A 43 2.00 -0.93 -31.20
N TRP A 44 3.08 -1.62 -30.82
CA TRP A 44 4.29 -0.97 -30.32
C TRP A 44 5.04 -0.19 -31.42
N LYS A 45 5.12 -0.74 -32.64
CA LYS A 45 5.72 -0.08 -33.82
C LYS A 45 4.85 1.05 -34.37
N LEU A 46 3.54 0.97 -34.20
CA LEU A 46 2.55 1.97 -34.62
C LEU A 46 2.28 3.05 -33.57
N ARG A 47 3.14 3.26 -32.56
CA ARG A 47 3.08 4.52 -31.79
C ARG A 47 3.47 5.65 -32.75
N PRO A 48 2.53 6.38 -33.38
CA PRO A 48 2.87 7.22 -34.51
C PRO A 48 3.54 8.53 -34.07
N PHE A 49 3.56 8.79 -32.76
CA PHE A 49 4.10 10.02 -32.21
C PHE A 49 4.86 9.78 -30.89
N PRO A 50 6.04 9.14 -30.90
CA PRO A 50 6.90 9.06 -29.72
C PRO A 50 7.23 10.46 -29.17
N ARG A 51 7.30 11.47 -30.05
CA ARG A 51 7.50 12.88 -29.66
C ARG A 51 6.27 13.50 -29.00
N LEU A 52 5.06 13.24 -29.51
CA LEU A 52 3.82 13.76 -28.88
C LEU A 52 3.56 13.03 -27.57
N ALA A 53 3.72 11.71 -27.52
CA ALA A 53 3.60 10.91 -26.30
C ALA A 53 4.62 11.32 -25.24
N LYS A 54 5.86 11.64 -25.65
CA LYS A 54 6.87 12.19 -24.74
C LYS A 54 6.51 13.60 -24.28
N ARG A 55 6.09 14.49 -25.18
CA ARG A 55 5.64 15.85 -24.82
C ARG A 55 4.43 15.84 -23.88
N THR A 56 3.43 15.01 -24.15
CA THR A 56 2.26 14.86 -23.28
C THR A 56 2.66 14.24 -21.95
N SER A 57 3.52 13.21 -21.95
CA SER A 57 4.07 12.63 -20.72
C SER A 57 4.84 13.67 -19.90
N ASP A 58 5.73 14.45 -20.51
CA ASP A 58 6.53 15.48 -19.84
C ASP A 58 5.63 16.60 -19.30
N TRP A 59 4.62 17.01 -20.07
CA TRP A 59 3.62 17.99 -19.65
C TRP A 59 2.77 17.49 -18.48
N VAL A 60 2.23 16.27 -18.57
CA VAL A 60 1.45 15.61 -17.50
C VAL A 60 2.31 15.46 -16.25
N THR A 61 3.55 15.04 -16.41
CA THR A 61 4.47 14.83 -15.30
C THR A 61 4.80 16.15 -14.61
N LYS A 62 5.13 17.20 -15.38
CA LYS A 62 5.45 18.54 -14.87
C LYS A 62 4.25 19.20 -14.19
N HIS A 63 3.06 19.11 -14.77
CA HIS A 63 1.90 19.91 -14.33
C HIS A 63 0.91 19.15 -13.47
N LEU A 64 0.81 17.83 -13.59
CA LEU A 64 -0.18 17.01 -12.87
C LEU A 64 0.45 16.13 -11.78
N ILE A 65 1.66 15.59 -12.01
CA ILE A 65 2.32 14.66 -11.07
C ILE A 65 3.19 15.40 -10.06
N TYR A 66 4.13 16.24 -10.51
CA TYR A 66 5.10 16.90 -9.62
C TYR A 66 4.57 18.14 -8.92
N ARG A 67 3.58 18.83 -9.49
CA ARG A 67 3.02 20.05 -8.90
C ARG A 67 1.91 19.69 -7.91
N SER A 68 2.18 19.85 -6.61
CA SER A 68 1.19 19.63 -5.55
C SER A 68 0.22 20.83 -5.42
N PHE A 69 -1.01 20.57 -4.97
CA PHE A 69 -2.01 21.61 -4.70
C PHE A 69 -1.78 22.25 -3.32
N LEU A 70 -1.40 21.42 -2.34
CA LEU A 70 -1.04 21.84 -1.00
C LEU A 70 0.46 21.57 -0.80
N ARG A 71 1.22 22.63 -0.51
CA ARG A 71 2.65 22.52 -0.15
C ARG A 71 2.73 22.06 1.31
N SER A 72 2.49 20.78 1.56
CA SER A 72 2.73 20.20 2.89
C SER A 72 4.23 20.26 3.21
N ARG A 73 4.58 20.52 4.47
CA ARG A 73 5.98 20.51 4.97
C ARG A 73 6.65 19.13 4.87
N SER A 74 5.88 18.07 4.61
CA SER A 74 6.32 16.68 4.44
C SER A 74 6.12 16.26 2.98
N SER A 75 7.17 15.74 2.32
CA SER A 75 7.12 15.26 0.93
C SER A 75 6.21 14.04 0.72
N VAL A 76 5.85 13.36 1.81
CA VAL A 76 5.03 12.15 1.85
C VAL A 76 3.54 12.47 1.71
N ASP A 77 3.10 13.65 2.18
CA ASP A 77 1.68 14.06 2.22
C ASP A 77 1.26 15.00 1.09
N ALA A 78 2.14 15.26 0.13
CA ALA A 78 1.82 16.11 -1.00
C ALA A 78 0.85 15.38 -1.97
N TYR A 79 -0.41 15.83 -1.99
CA TYR A 79 -1.39 15.43 -2.99
C TYR A 79 -1.04 16.09 -4.34
N SER A 80 -0.83 15.26 -5.36
CA SER A 80 -0.61 15.72 -6.73
C SER A 80 -1.93 16.27 -7.31
N ARG A 81 -1.84 17.19 -8.27
CA ARG A 81 -3.04 17.68 -8.98
C ARG A 81 -3.78 16.55 -9.69
N ALA A 82 -3.05 15.57 -10.23
CA ALA A 82 -3.64 14.36 -10.81
C ALA A 82 -4.53 13.62 -9.80
N HIS A 83 -4.04 13.46 -8.57
CA HIS A 83 -4.80 12.79 -7.52
C HIS A 83 -6.05 13.59 -7.13
N ALA A 84 -5.95 14.92 -7.00
CA ALA A 84 -7.09 15.77 -6.70
C ALA A 84 -8.17 15.72 -7.81
N MET A 85 -7.75 15.73 -9.07
CA MET A 85 -8.66 15.58 -10.21
C MET A 85 -9.33 14.20 -10.22
N PHE A 86 -8.56 13.14 -9.94
CA PHE A 86 -9.10 11.80 -9.83
C PHE A 86 -10.15 11.72 -8.71
N PHE A 87 -9.84 12.23 -7.53
CA PHE A 87 -10.77 12.30 -6.40
C PHE A 87 -12.05 13.07 -6.76
N ALA A 88 -11.92 14.24 -7.39
CA ALA A 88 -13.06 15.04 -7.84
C ALA A 88 -13.92 14.29 -8.88
N SER A 89 -13.31 13.55 -9.80
CA SER A 89 -14.03 12.72 -10.78
C SER A 89 -14.79 11.58 -10.12
N CYS A 90 -14.19 10.92 -9.12
CA CYS A 90 -14.87 9.90 -8.32
C CYS A 90 -16.04 10.52 -7.55
N LEU A 91 -15.86 11.71 -6.95
CA LEU A 91 -16.93 12.40 -6.24
C LEU A 91 -18.10 12.73 -7.18
N ALA A 92 -17.81 13.28 -8.36
CA ALA A 92 -18.83 13.57 -9.36
C ALA A 92 -19.59 12.29 -9.79
N ALA A 93 -18.88 11.18 -10.04
CA ALA A 93 -19.51 9.91 -10.38
C ALA A 93 -20.44 9.40 -9.26
N ASN A 94 -20.02 9.53 -7.99
CA ASN A 94 -20.85 9.16 -6.84
C ASN A 94 -22.09 10.05 -6.72
N LEU A 95 -21.95 11.37 -6.88
CA LEU A 95 -23.07 12.31 -6.86
C LEU A 95 -24.06 12.04 -8.00
N CYS A 96 -23.57 11.73 -9.21
CA CYS A 96 -24.42 11.30 -10.32
C CYS A 96 -25.22 10.05 -9.95
N CYS A 97 -24.61 9.03 -9.33
CA CYS A 97 -25.34 7.83 -8.93
C CYS A 97 -26.44 8.11 -7.90
N ILE A 98 -26.24 9.10 -7.02
CA ILE A 98 -27.19 9.48 -5.98
C ILE A 98 -28.38 10.25 -6.56
N PHE A 99 -28.12 11.27 -7.40
CA PHE A 99 -29.14 12.22 -7.83
C PHE A 99 -29.77 11.90 -9.19
N PHE A 100 -29.14 11.08 -10.03
CA PHE A 100 -29.67 10.78 -11.36
C PHE A 100 -30.97 9.99 -11.28
N GLN A 101 -32.05 10.55 -11.86
CA GLN A 101 -33.39 9.95 -11.89
C GLN A 101 -33.91 9.52 -10.50
N VAL A 102 -33.65 10.33 -9.48
CA VAL A 102 -34.19 10.08 -8.13
C VAL A 102 -35.57 10.72 -7.99
N GLN A 103 -36.54 9.99 -7.43
CA GLN A 103 -37.92 10.47 -7.29
C GLN A 103 -38.20 11.06 -5.91
N SER A 104 -37.37 10.75 -4.91
CA SER A 104 -37.55 11.26 -3.55
C SER A 104 -36.23 11.51 -2.82
N TRP A 105 -36.26 12.40 -1.83
CA TRP A 105 -35.11 12.65 -0.97
C TRP A 105 -34.70 11.40 -0.16
N SER A 106 -35.67 10.61 0.29
CA SER A 106 -35.44 9.34 0.98
C SER A 106 -34.67 8.34 0.11
N GLU A 107 -35.02 8.26 -1.17
CA GLU A 107 -34.32 7.42 -2.13
C GLU A 107 -32.87 7.88 -2.34
N ALA A 108 -32.62 9.18 -2.48
CA ALA A 108 -31.26 9.72 -2.59
C ALA A 108 -30.40 9.36 -1.36
N CYS A 109 -30.96 9.46 -0.16
CA CYS A 109 -30.28 9.10 1.08
C CYS A 109 -29.97 7.60 1.18
N SER A 110 -30.90 6.76 0.71
CA SER A 110 -30.70 5.30 0.63
C SER A 110 -29.60 4.93 -0.37
N ARG A 111 -29.60 5.57 -1.56
CA ARG A 111 -28.55 5.42 -2.58
C ARG A 111 -27.18 5.85 -2.04
N ALA A 112 -27.10 6.94 -1.29
CA ALA A 112 -25.85 7.38 -0.67
C ALA A 112 -25.27 6.34 0.31
N GLY A 113 -26.12 5.70 1.13
CA GLY A 113 -25.70 4.60 1.99
C GLY A 113 -25.17 3.40 1.20
N THR A 114 -25.84 3.05 0.10
CA THR A 114 -25.37 1.98 -0.82
C THR A 114 -24.03 2.34 -1.48
N MET A 115 -23.85 3.58 -1.93
CA MET A 115 -22.59 4.05 -2.50
C MET A 115 -21.46 4.06 -1.46
N ALA A 116 -21.75 4.40 -0.19
CA ALA A 116 -20.77 4.29 0.89
C ALA A 116 -20.30 2.83 1.03
N MET A 117 -21.23 1.86 1.03
CA MET A 117 -20.90 0.43 1.07
C MET A 117 -20.03 -0.01 -0.11
N ILE A 118 -20.35 0.43 -1.34
CA ILE A 118 -19.55 0.06 -2.53
C ILE A 118 -18.13 0.61 -2.42
N ASN A 119 -17.96 1.88 -2.01
CA ASN A 119 -16.63 2.48 -1.87
C ASN A 119 -15.82 1.89 -0.69
N MET A 120 -16.48 1.32 0.33
CA MET A 120 -15.81 0.58 1.41
C MET A 120 -15.03 -0.63 0.91
N LEU A 121 -15.32 -1.17 -0.28
CA LEU A 121 -14.52 -2.25 -0.87
C LEU A 121 -13.03 -1.89 -0.92
N LEU A 122 -12.69 -0.63 -1.27
CA LEU A 122 -11.31 -0.14 -1.33
C LEU A 122 -10.65 -0.02 0.06
N LEU A 123 -11.44 0.06 1.13
CA LEU A 123 -10.96 0.14 2.51
C LEU A 123 -10.64 -1.24 3.10
N TYR A 124 -11.35 -2.28 2.63
CA TYR A 124 -11.32 -3.63 3.19
C TYR A 124 -10.75 -4.68 2.22
N ILE A 125 -9.93 -4.30 1.22
CA ILE A 125 -9.31 -5.31 0.34
C ILE A 125 -8.38 -6.24 1.15
N SER A 126 -7.51 -5.68 1.98
CA SER A 126 -6.59 -6.42 2.85
C SER A 126 -6.00 -5.48 3.92
N PRO A 127 -5.67 -5.98 5.12
CA PRO A 127 -4.96 -5.18 6.12
C PRO A 127 -3.48 -4.96 5.76
N CYS A 128 -2.94 -5.68 4.77
CA CYS A 128 -1.58 -5.48 4.28
C CYS A 128 -1.56 -4.68 2.98
N PHE A 129 -1.24 -3.39 3.10
CA PHE A 129 -1.23 -2.48 1.95
C PHE A 129 -0.18 -2.84 0.90
N GLY A 130 0.97 -3.39 1.31
CA GLY A 130 2.00 -3.87 0.37
C GLY A 130 1.47 -4.98 -0.54
N PHE A 131 0.71 -5.93 0.01
CA PHE A 131 0.13 -7.02 -0.77
C PHE A 131 -0.86 -6.52 -1.82
N VAL A 132 -1.75 -5.59 -1.46
CA VAL A 132 -2.71 -5.03 -2.42
C VAL A 132 -2.01 -4.17 -3.47
N ALA A 133 -1.03 -3.36 -3.05
CA ALA A 133 -0.25 -2.54 -3.96
C ALA A 133 0.47 -3.41 -5.02
N ASP A 134 1.02 -4.55 -4.62
CA ASP A 134 1.67 -5.49 -5.54
C ASP A 134 0.68 -6.15 -6.51
N ILE A 135 -0.50 -6.58 -6.02
CA ILE A 135 -1.57 -7.14 -6.86
C ILE A 135 -2.03 -6.12 -7.90
N LEU A 136 -2.31 -4.89 -7.46
CA LEU A 136 -2.79 -3.82 -8.33
C LEU A 136 -1.68 -3.15 -9.15
N ARG A 137 -0.42 -3.53 -8.92
CA ARG A 137 0.78 -2.95 -9.55
C ARG A 137 0.86 -1.43 -9.38
N LEU A 138 0.49 -0.95 -8.20
CA LEU A 138 0.55 0.44 -7.80
C LEU A 138 1.75 0.67 -6.87
N PRO A 139 2.42 1.82 -6.95
CA PRO A 139 3.34 2.23 -5.89
C PRO A 139 2.58 2.31 -4.55
N LEU A 140 3.18 1.85 -3.46
CA LEU A 140 2.56 1.84 -2.13
C LEU A 140 1.97 3.20 -1.75
N ARG A 141 2.69 4.29 -2.07
CA ARG A 141 2.23 5.67 -1.87
C ARG A 141 0.88 5.95 -2.54
N ILE A 142 0.71 5.50 -3.79
CA ILE A 142 -0.54 5.72 -4.53
C ILE A 142 -1.66 4.93 -3.87
N TYR A 143 -1.40 3.69 -3.46
CA TYR A 143 -2.40 2.90 -2.75
C TYR A 143 -2.82 3.54 -1.41
N HIS A 144 -1.88 4.07 -0.62
CA HIS A 144 -2.20 4.84 0.60
C HIS A 144 -3.13 6.03 0.30
N GLN A 145 -2.85 6.77 -0.78
CA GLN A 145 -3.69 7.89 -1.19
C GLN A 145 -5.09 7.45 -1.65
N VAL A 146 -5.20 6.31 -2.36
CA VAL A 146 -6.48 5.72 -2.75
C VAL A 146 -7.27 5.27 -1.52
N HIS A 147 -6.64 4.61 -0.55
CA HIS A 147 -7.27 4.21 0.71
C HIS A 147 -7.80 5.43 1.48
N ALA A 148 -6.97 6.47 1.67
CA ALA A 148 -7.39 7.71 2.32
C ALA A 148 -8.55 8.39 1.59
N SER A 149 -8.47 8.48 0.26
CA SER A 149 -9.55 9.01 -0.59
C SER A 149 -10.86 8.25 -0.46
N ALA A 150 -10.80 6.92 -0.51
CA ALA A 150 -11.98 6.08 -0.30
C ALA A 150 -12.58 6.31 1.09
N GLY A 151 -11.74 6.53 2.11
CA GLY A 151 -12.16 6.87 3.46
C GLY A 151 -12.98 8.15 3.48
N TYR A 152 -12.43 9.24 2.93
CA TYR A 152 -13.15 10.52 2.82
C TYR A 152 -14.46 10.39 2.03
N MET A 153 -14.46 9.64 0.92
CA MET A 153 -15.67 9.38 0.13
C MET A 153 -16.75 8.69 0.97
N VAL A 154 -16.39 7.61 1.67
CA VAL A 154 -17.29 6.88 2.57
C VAL A 154 -17.81 7.80 3.67
N GLY A 155 -16.95 8.63 4.25
CA GLY A 155 -17.33 9.62 5.27
C GLY A 155 -18.38 10.63 4.79
N ILE A 156 -18.18 11.21 3.60
CA ILE A 156 -19.13 12.16 2.99
C ILE A 156 -20.47 11.48 2.71
N LEU A 157 -20.43 10.29 2.07
CA LEU A 157 -21.63 9.53 1.71
C LEU A 157 -22.41 9.05 2.94
N ALA A 158 -21.72 8.55 3.95
CA ALA A 158 -22.32 8.12 5.20
C ALA A 158 -22.92 9.29 5.98
N SER A 159 -22.26 10.45 5.98
CA SER A 159 -22.79 11.67 6.60
C SER A 159 -24.06 12.15 5.90
N PHE A 160 -24.08 12.15 4.56
CA PHE A 160 -25.27 12.48 3.79
C PHE A 160 -26.43 11.52 4.09
N HIS A 161 -26.15 10.22 4.12
CA HIS A 161 -27.12 9.19 4.49
C HIS A 161 -27.67 9.40 5.92
N ALA A 162 -26.80 9.65 6.90
CA ALA A 162 -27.17 9.85 8.29
C ALA A 162 -28.03 11.11 8.47
N VAL A 163 -27.56 12.26 7.99
CA VAL A 163 -28.29 13.54 8.07
C VAL A 163 -29.64 13.45 7.39
N GLY A 164 -29.69 12.91 6.17
CA GLY A 164 -30.94 12.74 5.45
C GLY A 164 -31.95 11.86 6.18
N THR A 165 -31.47 10.83 6.87
CA THR A 165 -32.33 9.97 7.70
C THR A 165 -32.84 10.69 8.95
N VAL A 166 -32.00 11.50 9.62
CA VAL A 166 -32.47 12.34 10.76
C VAL A 166 -33.59 13.26 10.28
N VAL A 167 -33.37 13.98 9.18
CA VAL A 167 -34.28 15.02 8.67
C VAL A 167 -35.61 14.41 8.23
N THR A 168 -35.59 13.25 7.56
CA THR A 168 -36.80 12.59 7.04
C THR A 168 -37.63 11.91 8.12
N LYS A 169 -37.00 11.35 9.17
CA LYS A 169 -37.70 10.61 10.23
C LYS A 169 -38.00 11.44 11.48
N GLY A 170 -37.50 12.68 11.54
CA GLY A 170 -37.69 13.57 12.68
C GLY A 170 -36.91 13.18 13.95
N GLY A 171 -35.89 12.32 13.83
CA GLY A 171 -35.04 11.90 14.95
C GLY A 171 -34.74 10.39 14.99
N PHE A 172 -33.93 9.99 15.97
CA PHE A 172 -33.51 8.59 16.18
C PHE A 172 -33.75 8.14 17.62
N ALA A 173 -34.57 7.10 17.80
CA ALA A 173 -34.73 6.45 19.10
C ALA A 173 -33.51 5.56 19.40
N VAL A 174 -32.60 6.03 20.27
CA VAL A 174 -31.32 5.35 20.59
C VAL A 174 -31.51 4.09 21.45
N ASN A 175 -32.68 3.93 22.06
CA ASN A 175 -33.07 2.69 22.75
C ASN A 175 -33.11 1.46 21.82
N ASN A 176 -33.24 1.65 20.51
CA ASN A 176 -33.14 0.59 19.53
C ASN A 176 -31.68 0.30 19.19
N ILE A 177 -31.24 -0.95 19.41
CA ILE A 177 -29.88 -1.40 19.12
C ILE A 177 -29.41 -1.07 17.70
N ARG A 178 -30.30 -1.08 16.69
CA ARG A 178 -29.95 -0.74 15.31
C ARG A 178 -29.58 0.74 15.14
N ASN A 179 -30.30 1.61 15.83
CA ASN A 179 -30.05 3.05 15.80
C ASN A 179 -28.81 3.40 16.62
N LEU A 180 -28.63 2.76 17.79
CA LEU A 180 -27.41 2.90 18.58
C LEU A 180 -26.17 2.51 17.77
N LEU A 181 -26.19 1.35 17.11
CA LEU A 181 -25.08 0.90 16.27
C LEU A 181 -24.83 1.81 15.06
N ALA A 182 -25.88 2.45 14.50
CA ALA A 182 -25.71 3.45 13.46
C ALA A 182 -24.97 4.70 13.96
N VAL A 183 -25.33 5.19 15.15
CA VAL A 183 -24.66 6.34 15.77
C VAL A 183 -23.21 6.01 16.12
N LEU A 184 -22.96 4.82 16.70
CA LEU A 184 -21.60 4.34 16.98
C LEU A 184 -20.77 4.17 15.71
N ALA A 185 -21.36 3.66 14.62
CA ALA A 185 -20.70 3.54 13.33
C ALA A 185 -20.30 4.92 12.78
N MET A 186 -21.18 5.92 12.85
CA MET A 186 -20.86 7.29 12.45
C MET A 186 -19.74 7.90 13.31
N GLY A 187 -19.79 7.72 14.63
CA GLY A 187 -18.71 8.13 15.52
C GLY A 187 -17.38 7.46 15.19
N GLY A 188 -17.40 6.15 14.90
CA GLY A 188 -16.24 5.39 14.45
C GLY A 188 -15.66 5.89 13.13
N ILE A 189 -16.50 6.21 12.14
CA ILE A 189 -16.07 6.82 10.87
C ILE A 189 -15.39 8.16 11.12
N CYS A 190 -15.98 9.04 11.94
CA CYS A 190 -15.37 10.33 12.28
C CYS A 190 -14.00 10.16 12.93
N LEU A 191 -13.85 9.21 13.86
CA LEU A 191 -12.57 8.92 14.50
C LEU A 191 -11.53 8.37 13.50
N LEU A 192 -11.94 7.47 12.60
CA LEU A 192 -11.07 6.87 11.60
C LEU A 192 -10.58 7.86 10.53
N LEU A 193 -11.34 8.93 10.27
CA LEU A 193 -10.98 9.99 9.33
C LEU A 193 -10.00 11.02 9.90
N MET A 194 -9.82 11.05 11.21
CA MET A 194 -8.86 11.97 11.82
C MET A 194 -7.43 11.61 11.39
N PRO A 195 -6.61 12.59 10.95
CA PRO A 195 -5.25 12.32 10.52
C PRO A 195 -4.41 11.68 11.61
N ILE A 196 -3.71 10.59 11.30
CA ILE A 196 -2.81 9.91 12.26
C ILE A 196 -1.77 10.90 12.81
N SER A 197 -1.32 11.86 12.00
CA SER A 197 -0.38 12.92 12.41
C SER A 197 -0.87 13.81 13.55
N PHE A 198 -2.20 13.98 13.69
CA PHE A 198 -2.79 14.72 14.80
C PHE A 198 -2.55 13.98 16.12
N PHE A 199 -2.84 12.68 16.15
CA PHE A 199 -2.68 11.88 17.36
C PHE A 199 -1.26 11.35 17.59
N ALA A 200 -0.41 11.30 16.57
CA ALA A 200 0.98 10.83 16.68
C ALA A 200 1.86 11.67 17.62
N ARG A 201 1.37 12.84 18.04
CA ARG A 201 2.00 13.67 19.08
C ARG A 201 1.73 13.16 20.51
N ILE A 202 0.60 12.48 20.70
CA ILE A 202 0.08 12.08 22.02
C ILE A 202 0.26 10.58 22.22
N LEU A 203 -0.07 9.79 21.21
CA LEU A 203 -0.02 8.33 21.25
C LEU A 203 1.12 7.79 20.39
N PRO A 204 1.78 6.70 20.81
CA PRO A 204 2.67 5.94 19.95
C PRO A 204 1.97 5.51 18.66
N TYR A 205 2.72 5.48 17.56
CA TYR A 205 2.22 5.09 16.24
C TYR A 205 1.57 3.70 16.26
N GLU A 206 2.14 2.80 17.06
CA GLU A 206 1.68 1.45 17.35
C GLU A 206 0.25 1.40 17.87
N ILE A 207 -0.05 2.22 18.88
CA ILE A 207 -1.38 2.28 19.51
C ILE A 207 -2.39 2.83 18.52
N LEU A 208 -2.00 3.85 17.75
CA LEU A 208 -2.87 4.44 16.73
C LEU A 208 -3.26 3.43 15.64
N LEU A 209 -2.29 2.66 15.17
CA LEU A 209 -2.54 1.64 14.16
C LEU A 209 -3.40 0.50 14.70
N PHE A 210 -3.21 0.12 15.97
CA PHE A 210 -4.08 -0.84 16.65
C PHE A 210 -5.52 -0.33 16.76
N ILE A 211 -5.73 0.90 17.23
CA ILE A 211 -7.06 1.53 17.31
C ILE A 211 -7.74 1.56 15.95
N HIS A 212 -7.02 1.99 14.90
CA HIS A 212 -7.57 2.08 13.54
C HIS A 212 -8.04 0.71 13.02
N ARG A 213 -7.24 -0.35 13.22
CA ARG A 213 -7.60 -1.72 12.80
C ARG A 213 -8.78 -2.28 13.58
N THR A 214 -8.76 -2.15 14.91
CA THR A 214 -9.84 -2.66 15.77
C THR A 214 -11.15 -1.91 15.52
N MET A 215 -11.11 -0.59 15.39
CA MET A 215 -12.28 0.23 15.09
C MET A 215 -12.85 -0.08 13.69
N SER A 216 -11.99 -0.37 12.71
CA SER A 216 -12.43 -0.83 11.38
C SER A 216 -13.19 -2.16 11.44
N LEU A 217 -12.75 -3.13 12.24
CA LEU A 217 -13.49 -4.39 12.44
C LEU A 217 -14.84 -4.16 13.14
N MET A 218 -14.85 -3.34 14.18
CA MET A 218 -16.08 -2.98 14.90
C MET A 218 -17.07 -2.24 14.00
N LEU A 219 -16.59 -1.36 13.11
CA LEU A 219 -17.40 -0.66 12.13
C LEU A 219 -18.08 -1.65 11.16
N GLY A 220 -17.34 -2.64 10.65
CA GLY A 220 -17.90 -3.69 9.79
C GLY A 220 -19.03 -4.46 10.48
N TYR A 221 -18.84 -4.83 11.76
CA TYR A 221 -19.87 -5.48 12.57
C TYR A 221 -21.09 -4.56 12.83
N ALA A 222 -20.86 -3.30 13.18
CA ALA A 222 -21.92 -2.32 13.42
C ALA A 222 -22.79 -2.13 12.16
N ILE A 223 -22.16 -2.03 10.99
CA ILE A 223 -22.85 -1.95 9.69
C ILE A 223 -23.65 -3.24 9.42
N TRP A 224 -23.06 -4.42 9.61
CA TRP A 224 -23.78 -5.70 9.42
C TRP A 224 -25.06 -5.78 10.24
N ARG A 225 -25.01 -5.34 11.50
CA ARG A 225 -26.16 -5.31 12.42
C ARG A 225 -27.15 -4.18 12.12
N HIS A 226 -26.67 -3.08 11.56
CA HIS A 226 -27.51 -1.97 11.11
C HIS A 226 -28.36 -2.35 9.88
N LEU A 227 -27.81 -3.16 8.97
CA LEU A 227 -28.48 -3.55 7.74
C LEU A 227 -29.76 -4.39 7.99
N PRO A 228 -30.90 -4.05 7.34
CA PRO A 228 -32.15 -4.77 7.50
C PRO A 228 -32.02 -6.24 7.12
N THR A 229 -32.64 -7.14 7.90
CA THR A 229 -32.55 -8.60 7.69
C THR A 229 -33.28 -9.11 6.46
N LYS A 230 -34.27 -8.36 5.99
CA LYS A 230 -35.14 -8.75 4.89
C LYS A 230 -34.62 -8.33 3.51
N GLU A 231 -33.62 -7.45 3.44
CA GLU A 231 -33.07 -6.96 2.18
C GLU A 231 -31.75 -7.66 1.84
N LEU A 232 -31.76 -8.43 0.75
CA LEU A 232 -30.61 -9.21 0.30
C LEU A 232 -29.51 -8.32 -0.31
N PHE A 233 -29.89 -7.30 -1.08
CA PHE A 233 -28.95 -6.51 -1.88
C PHE A 233 -27.88 -5.76 -1.04
N PRO A 234 -28.21 -5.01 0.02
CA PRO A 234 -27.19 -4.31 0.82
C PRO A 234 -26.24 -5.28 1.55
N ARG A 235 -26.77 -6.43 1.99
CA ARG A 235 -25.99 -7.47 2.68
C ARG A 235 -25.02 -8.17 1.74
N LEU A 236 -25.42 -8.38 0.49
CA LEU A 236 -24.58 -8.98 -0.53
C LEU A 236 -23.27 -8.18 -0.70
N TYR A 237 -23.33 -6.84 -0.77
CA TYR A 237 -22.12 -6.02 -0.84
C TYR A 237 -21.19 -6.25 0.36
N LEU A 238 -21.74 -6.30 1.58
CA LEU A 238 -20.93 -6.55 2.77
C LEU A 238 -20.31 -7.95 2.78
N TYR A 239 -21.04 -8.97 2.32
CA TYR A 239 -20.51 -10.33 2.17
C TYR A 239 -19.43 -10.42 1.09
N ILE A 240 -19.58 -9.71 -0.02
CA ILE A 240 -18.54 -9.61 -1.05
C ILE A 240 -17.28 -8.97 -0.44
N ILE A 241 -17.42 -7.85 0.28
CA ILE A 241 -16.30 -7.19 0.95
C ILE A 241 -15.61 -8.14 1.93
N GLY A 242 -16.38 -8.80 2.80
CA GLY A 242 -15.85 -9.78 3.76
C GLY A 242 -15.20 -10.98 3.08
N GLY A 243 -15.74 -11.44 1.96
CA GLY A 243 -15.17 -12.52 1.15
C GLY A 243 -13.84 -12.12 0.50
N VAL A 244 -13.76 -10.94 -0.11
CA VAL A 244 -12.52 -10.39 -0.68
C VAL A 244 -11.45 -10.23 0.40
N PHE A 245 -11.80 -9.64 1.54
CA PHE A 245 -10.90 -9.49 2.69
C PHE A 245 -10.36 -10.84 3.17
N SER A 246 -11.26 -11.82 3.38
CA SER A 246 -10.91 -13.14 3.88
C SER A 246 -10.04 -13.92 2.90
N LEU A 247 -10.36 -13.85 1.60
CA LEU A 247 -9.57 -14.46 0.54
C LEU A 247 -8.17 -13.83 0.46
N ALA A 248 -8.07 -12.50 0.49
CA ALA A 248 -6.79 -11.81 0.48
C ALA A 248 -5.92 -12.21 1.68
N MET A 249 -6.52 -12.31 2.87
CA MET A 249 -5.85 -12.78 4.09
C MET A 249 -5.39 -14.24 3.99
N ALA A 250 -6.24 -15.12 3.47
CA ALA A 250 -5.91 -16.53 3.28
C ALA A 250 -4.76 -16.71 2.29
N VAL A 251 -4.80 -16.02 1.14
CA VAL A 251 -3.73 -16.04 0.14
C VAL A 251 -2.43 -15.49 0.70
N GLN A 252 -2.48 -14.36 1.39
CA GLN A 252 -1.27 -13.76 1.98
C GLN A 252 -0.64 -14.67 3.03
N THR A 253 -1.45 -15.23 3.93
CA THR A 253 -1.00 -16.16 4.95
C THR A 253 -0.44 -17.43 4.32
N GLY A 254 -1.12 -17.98 3.29
CA GLY A 254 -0.65 -19.14 2.54
C GLY A 254 0.70 -18.89 1.86
N ILE A 255 0.92 -17.73 1.25
CA ILE A 255 2.22 -17.34 0.67
C ILE A 255 3.30 -17.27 1.76
N ALA A 256 3.00 -16.65 2.89
CA ALA A 256 3.94 -16.52 4.01
C ALA A 256 4.32 -17.91 4.56
N LEU A 257 3.34 -18.78 4.80
CA LEU A 257 3.56 -20.15 5.28
C LEU A 257 4.33 -21.01 4.26
N TYR A 258 4.01 -20.90 2.98
CA TYR A 258 4.72 -21.61 1.91
C TYR A 258 6.20 -21.21 1.89
N ARG A 259 6.49 -19.90 1.90
CA ARG A 259 7.86 -19.38 1.90
C ARG A 259 8.63 -19.73 3.17
N SER A 260 7.94 -19.77 4.30
CA SER A 260 8.54 -20.10 5.59
C SER A 260 8.62 -21.60 5.85
N ARG A 261 8.11 -22.45 4.94
CA ARG A 261 7.95 -23.90 5.13
C ARG A 261 7.23 -24.24 6.44
N CYS A 262 6.20 -23.45 6.77
CA CYS A 262 5.45 -23.51 8.02
C CYS A 262 6.30 -23.39 9.29
N ARG A 263 7.49 -22.79 9.21
CA ARG A 263 8.40 -22.54 10.33
C ARG A 263 8.68 -21.05 10.48
N PHE A 264 9.13 -20.62 11.65
CA PHE A 264 9.59 -19.25 11.84
C PHE A 264 10.96 -19.03 11.22
N HIS A 265 11.21 -17.84 10.67
CA HIS A 265 12.56 -17.39 10.34
C HIS A 265 13.34 -17.08 11.62
N ARG A 266 14.66 -17.04 11.55
CA ARG A 266 15.51 -16.60 12.67
C ARG A 266 15.97 -15.17 12.39
N ALA A 267 15.94 -14.32 13.41
CA ALA A 267 16.46 -12.96 13.34
C ALA A 267 17.60 -12.82 14.34
N ASP A 268 18.79 -12.49 13.86
CA ASP A 268 19.89 -12.03 14.71
C ASP A 268 19.85 -10.51 14.74
N LEU A 269 19.90 -9.96 15.94
CA LEU A 269 19.81 -8.55 16.22
C LEU A 269 21.17 -8.05 16.71
N SER A 270 21.70 -7.03 16.06
CA SER A 270 22.94 -6.39 16.46
C SER A 270 22.75 -4.88 16.59
N TRP A 271 23.49 -4.29 17.53
CA TRP A 271 23.46 -2.87 17.81
C TRP A 271 24.89 -2.37 18.02
N SER A 272 25.20 -1.22 17.43
CA SER A 272 26.54 -0.63 17.46
C SER A 272 26.51 0.78 18.07
N SER A 273 26.28 0.92 19.38
CA SER A 273 26.35 2.18 20.18
C SER A 273 25.61 3.43 19.65
N LYS A 274 24.95 3.34 18.50
CA LYS A 274 24.39 4.40 17.66
C LYS A 274 22.87 4.20 17.55
N PRO A 275 22.12 5.19 17.04
CA PRO A 275 20.67 5.08 16.92
C PRO A 275 20.21 4.15 15.77
N ILE A 276 20.96 3.10 15.43
CA ILE A 276 20.65 2.16 14.35
C ILE A 276 20.80 0.73 14.88
N ILE A 277 19.79 -0.08 14.60
CA ILE A 277 19.79 -1.54 14.82
C ILE A 277 19.95 -2.21 13.47
N GLN A 278 20.81 -3.22 13.42
CA GLN A 278 20.90 -4.12 12.30
C GLN A 278 20.15 -5.41 12.65
N VAL A 279 19.30 -5.84 11.72
CA VAL A 279 18.49 -7.05 11.83
C VAL A 279 18.87 -7.97 10.68
N LEU A 280 19.42 -9.13 11.01
CA LEU A 280 19.82 -10.16 10.08
C LEU A 280 18.77 -11.27 10.08
N VAL A 281 17.96 -11.37 9.03
CA VAL A 281 16.89 -12.37 8.95
C VAL A 281 17.38 -13.58 8.16
N ARG A 282 17.64 -14.70 8.84
CA ARG A 282 17.97 -16.00 8.24
C ARG A 282 16.69 -16.71 7.77
N LEU A 283 16.64 -16.98 6.49
CA LEU A 283 15.45 -17.49 5.81
C LEU A 283 15.35 -19.02 5.88
N GLN A 284 14.12 -19.54 5.93
CA GLN A 284 13.85 -20.99 5.88
C GLN A 284 13.88 -21.52 4.44
N SER A 285 13.72 -20.64 3.47
CA SER A 285 13.81 -20.91 2.04
C SER A 285 14.51 -19.73 1.38
N ARG A 286 15.35 -20.02 0.38
CA ARG A 286 16.02 -18.98 -0.41
C ARG A 286 14.99 -18.06 -1.06
N LEU A 287 15.24 -16.76 -1.01
CA LEU A 287 14.35 -15.74 -1.55
C LEU A 287 15.13 -14.80 -2.47
N LYS A 288 14.65 -14.65 -3.70
CA LYS A 288 15.16 -13.62 -4.61
C LYS A 288 14.53 -12.28 -4.25
N VAL A 289 15.37 -11.29 -3.96
CA VAL A 289 14.97 -9.91 -3.69
C VAL A 289 15.54 -9.01 -4.78
N GLU A 290 14.72 -8.12 -5.32
CA GLU A 290 15.14 -7.11 -6.27
C GLU A 290 15.52 -5.79 -5.57
N PRO A 291 16.40 -4.97 -6.18
CA PRO A 291 16.76 -3.68 -5.61
C PRO A 291 15.56 -2.77 -5.33
N GLY A 292 15.52 -2.18 -4.13
CA GLY A 292 14.44 -1.29 -3.70
C GLY A 292 13.18 -1.96 -3.17
N GLN A 293 13.15 -3.29 -3.10
CA GLN A 293 12.06 -4.01 -2.43
C GLN A 293 12.17 -3.93 -0.91
N TYR A 294 11.03 -4.07 -0.24
CA TYR A 294 10.91 -4.05 1.21
C TYR A 294 10.10 -5.25 1.70
N ILE A 295 10.18 -5.55 2.98
CA ILE A 295 9.37 -6.58 3.63
C ILE A 295 8.59 -5.96 4.79
N ASN A 296 7.41 -6.49 5.12
CA ASN A 296 6.80 -6.17 6.40
C ASN A 296 7.21 -7.23 7.41
N LEU A 297 8.06 -6.84 8.36
CA LEU A 297 8.69 -7.72 9.35
C LEU A 297 7.90 -7.75 10.65
N TRP A 298 7.79 -8.94 11.22
CA TRP A 298 7.24 -9.21 12.53
C TRP A 298 8.30 -9.91 13.38
N ILE A 299 8.60 -9.35 14.55
CA ILE A 299 9.48 -9.94 15.57
C ILE A 299 8.79 -9.76 16.93
N PRO A 300 8.67 -10.83 17.75
CA PRO A 300 8.02 -10.75 19.05
C PRO A 300 8.95 -10.12 20.09
N SER A 301 9.02 -8.79 20.13
CA SER A 301 9.89 -8.04 21.06
C SER A 301 9.16 -7.50 22.30
N SER A 302 7.82 -7.40 22.26
CA SER A 302 6.97 -6.92 23.36
C SER A 302 5.51 -7.37 23.12
N LEU A 303 4.66 -7.32 24.16
CA LEU A 303 3.24 -7.70 24.06
C LEU A 303 2.43 -6.87 23.04
N LEU A 304 2.80 -5.61 22.80
CA LEU A 304 2.16 -4.78 21.77
C LEU A 304 2.83 -4.97 20.40
N SER A 305 4.14 -5.22 20.37
CA SER A 305 4.89 -5.51 19.14
C SER A 305 4.45 -6.81 18.48
N THR A 306 3.99 -7.81 19.25
CA THR A 306 3.51 -9.09 18.71
C THR A 306 2.25 -8.95 17.86
N LEU A 307 1.51 -7.84 17.93
CA LEU A 307 0.33 -7.59 17.11
C LEU A 307 0.62 -6.74 15.87
N GLN A 308 1.90 -6.48 15.58
CA GLN A 308 2.29 -5.46 14.62
C GLN A 308 3.37 -5.92 13.67
N ILE A 309 3.24 -5.46 12.43
CA ILE A 309 4.15 -5.78 11.34
C ILE A 309 4.59 -4.44 10.74
N HIS A 310 5.90 -4.25 10.61
CA HIS A 310 6.49 -2.97 10.22
C HIS A 310 7.27 -3.09 8.91
N PRO A 311 7.11 -2.14 7.97
CA PRO A 311 7.82 -2.16 6.70
C PRO A 311 9.29 -1.79 6.87
N PHE A 312 10.19 -2.61 6.34
CA PHE A 312 11.62 -2.33 6.27
C PHE A 312 12.18 -2.63 4.89
N THR A 313 12.98 -1.70 4.38
CA THR A 313 13.68 -1.89 3.10
C THR A 313 14.79 -2.91 3.29
N VAL A 314 14.90 -3.85 2.35
CA VAL A 314 15.99 -4.83 2.37
C VAL A 314 17.26 -4.13 1.88
N ALA A 315 18.33 -4.17 2.69
CA ALA A 315 19.60 -3.49 2.41
C ALA A 315 20.55 -4.31 1.55
N SER A 316 20.34 -5.64 1.50
CA SER A 316 21.19 -6.60 0.80
C SER A 316 20.58 -7.04 -0.53
N TRP A 317 21.42 -7.19 -1.56
CA TRP A 317 21.09 -7.79 -2.84
C TRP A 317 22.15 -8.81 -3.25
N SER A 318 21.70 -9.89 -3.91
CA SER A 318 22.57 -10.93 -4.48
C SER A 318 22.07 -11.36 -5.86
N PRO A 319 22.95 -11.84 -6.76
CA PRO A 319 22.57 -12.39 -8.06
C PRO A 319 21.74 -13.68 -7.93
N ASP A 320 21.97 -14.46 -6.88
CA ASP A 320 21.17 -15.63 -6.56
C ASP A 320 20.11 -15.34 -5.50
N ALA A 321 19.23 -16.32 -5.25
CA ALA A 321 18.27 -16.24 -4.16
C ALA A 321 19.00 -16.28 -2.81
N ALA A 322 18.79 -15.24 -2.01
CA ALA A 322 19.48 -15.03 -0.74
C ALA A 322 18.96 -15.98 0.34
N GLU A 323 19.85 -16.43 1.22
CA GLU A 323 19.50 -17.16 2.45
C GLU A 323 19.32 -16.22 3.64
N THR A 324 19.86 -15.01 3.55
CA THR A 324 19.85 -14.04 4.64
C THR A 324 19.51 -12.65 4.11
N LEU A 325 18.65 -11.92 4.82
CA LEU A 325 18.30 -10.54 4.51
C LEU A 325 18.93 -9.61 5.56
N VAL A 326 19.58 -8.55 5.09
CA VAL A 326 20.12 -7.48 5.95
C VAL A 326 19.14 -6.32 5.97
N ILE A 327 18.78 -5.88 7.18
CA ILE A 327 17.88 -4.76 7.40
C ILE A 327 18.53 -3.80 8.39
N PHE A 328 18.41 -2.50 8.12
CA PHE A 328 18.81 -1.44 9.04
C PHE A 328 17.60 -0.64 9.46
N ALA A 329 17.46 -0.43 10.77
CA ALA A 329 16.33 0.29 11.35
C ALA A 329 16.84 1.38 12.29
N GLU A 330 16.32 2.59 12.15
CA GLU A 330 16.56 3.66 13.10
C GLU A 330 15.79 3.40 14.39
N ILE A 331 16.44 3.62 15.54
CA ILE A 331 15.80 3.52 16.85
C ILE A 331 14.82 4.68 16.99
N ARG A 332 13.53 4.35 17.02
CA ARG A 332 12.41 5.28 17.17
C ARG A 332 11.50 4.77 18.28
N LYS A 333 10.64 5.63 18.80
CA LYS A 333 9.64 5.25 19.80
C LYS A 333 8.79 4.07 19.28
N GLY A 334 8.58 3.07 20.13
CA GLY A 334 7.77 1.90 19.81
C GLY A 334 8.59 0.68 19.35
N PHE A 335 8.22 0.05 18.23
CA PHE A 335 8.74 -1.28 17.83
C PHE A 335 10.27 -1.37 17.80
N THR A 336 10.96 -0.42 17.14
CA THR A 336 12.43 -0.46 17.05
C THR A 336 13.10 -0.15 18.39
N SER A 337 12.51 0.68 19.26
CA SER A 337 12.98 0.83 20.65
C SER A 337 12.84 -0.46 21.46
N SER A 338 11.74 -1.21 21.27
CA SER A 338 11.58 -2.51 21.92
C SER A 338 12.61 -3.54 21.44
N LEU A 339 12.94 -3.55 20.14
CA LEU A 339 14.05 -4.37 19.63
C LEU A 339 15.40 -3.96 20.23
N HIS A 340 15.66 -2.66 20.34
CA HIS A 340 16.90 -2.17 20.96
C HIS A 340 16.99 -2.60 22.43
N HIS A 341 15.89 -2.49 23.17
CA HIS A 341 15.82 -2.96 24.55
C HIS A 341 16.16 -4.45 24.62
N GLN A 342 15.50 -5.29 23.82
CA GLN A 342 15.77 -6.74 23.77
C GLN A 342 17.26 -7.06 23.58
N VAL A 343 17.91 -6.44 22.59
CA VAL A 343 19.36 -6.62 22.33
C VAL A 343 20.21 -6.15 23.50
N ARG A 344 19.87 -5.00 24.11
CA ARG A 344 20.62 -4.41 25.23
C ARG A 344 20.63 -5.32 26.46
N PHE A 345 19.60 -6.13 26.68
CA PHE A 345 19.52 -7.10 27.76
C PHE A 345 20.14 -8.47 27.41
N GLY A 346 20.87 -8.56 26.30
CA GLY A 346 21.60 -9.77 25.88
C GLY A 346 20.80 -10.74 25.03
N ASP A 347 19.52 -10.45 24.74
CA ASP A 347 18.70 -11.27 23.86
C ASP A 347 18.85 -10.80 22.40
N SER A 348 19.88 -11.32 21.75
CA SER A 348 20.25 -10.97 20.37
C SER A 348 19.62 -11.89 19.31
N GLN A 349 18.86 -12.92 19.71
CA GLN A 349 18.26 -13.87 18.78
C GLN A 349 16.75 -13.93 18.98
N SER A 350 16.01 -13.84 17.89
CA SER A 350 14.55 -13.94 17.94
C SER A 350 13.97 -14.70 16.77
N PHE A 351 12.68 -15.00 16.87
CA PHE A 351 11.90 -15.52 15.75
C PHE A 351 11.40 -14.36 14.89
N ALA A 352 11.29 -14.61 13.60
CA ALA A 352 10.74 -13.64 12.66
C ALA A 352 9.72 -14.28 11.73
N MET A 353 8.73 -13.48 11.35
CA MET A 353 7.88 -13.71 10.19
C MET A 353 7.88 -12.45 9.34
N PHE A 354 7.64 -12.58 8.05
CA PHE A 354 7.43 -11.41 7.22
C PHE A 354 6.51 -11.68 6.04
N THR A 355 5.99 -10.59 5.49
CA THR A 355 5.29 -10.58 4.20
C THR A 355 6.14 -9.79 3.19
N GLY A 356 6.10 -10.21 1.93
CA GLY A 356 6.94 -9.65 0.86
C GLY A 356 7.82 -10.71 0.20
N PRO A 357 8.74 -10.31 -0.70
CA PRO A 357 9.17 -8.94 -0.92
C PRO A 357 8.10 -8.13 -1.66
N HIS A 358 7.90 -6.90 -1.20
CA HIS A 358 6.93 -5.95 -1.70
C HIS A 358 7.62 -4.85 -2.52
N GLY A 359 6.87 -4.25 -3.44
CA GLY A 359 7.39 -3.23 -4.33
C GLY A 359 8.11 -3.83 -5.55
N SER A 360 8.66 -2.95 -6.37
CA SER A 360 9.26 -3.33 -7.66
C SER A 360 10.57 -2.58 -7.91
N ARG A 361 11.50 -3.22 -8.62
CA ARG A 361 12.71 -2.55 -9.09
C ARG A 361 12.37 -1.39 -10.02
N LEU A 362 13.03 -0.26 -9.81
CA LEU A 362 13.02 0.84 -10.78
C LEU A 362 13.87 0.44 -12.00
N PRO A 363 13.45 0.78 -13.22
CA PRO A 363 14.16 0.40 -14.44
C PRO A 363 15.38 1.30 -14.69
N VAL A 364 16.29 1.37 -13.72
CA VAL A 364 17.50 2.22 -13.81
C VAL A 364 18.50 1.69 -14.84
N ASP A 365 18.38 0.41 -15.26
CA ASP A 365 19.13 -0.20 -16.37
C ASP A 365 18.93 0.50 -17.73
N LYS A 366 17.89 1.32 -17.86
CA LYS A 366 17.58 2.02 -19.11
C LYS A 366 18.33 3.34 -19.29
N TYR A 367 19.11 3.75 -18.30
CA TYR A 367 19.78 5.04 -18.28
C TYR A 367 21.29 4.87 -18.35
N ASP A 368 21.94 5.73 -19.15
CA ASP A 368 23.40 5.74 -19.31
C ASP A 368 24.10 6.34 -18.09
N HIS A 369 23.44 7.29 -17.41
CA HIS A 369 23.96 7.97 -16.22
C HIS A 369 22.93 7.88 -15.11
N VAL A 370 23.33 7.37 -13.96
CA VAL A 370 22.46 7.20 -12.79
C VAL A 370 22.98 8.07 -11.65
N LEU A 371 22.13 9.01 -11.21
CA LEU A 371 22.38 9.83 -10.02
C LEU A 371 21.54 9.29 -8.85
N LEU A 372 22.24 8.81 -7.83
CA LEU A 372 21.68 8.30 -6.59
C LEU A 372 21.83 9.38 -5.51
N VAL A 373 20.73 9.83 -4.92
CA VAL A 373 20.73 10.84 -3.86
C VAL A 373 20.08 10.28 -2.62
N ALA A 374 20.82 10.25 -1.52
CA ALA A 374 20.34 9.76 -0.23
C ALA A 374 20.60 10.76 0.89
N THR A 375 19.72 10.75 1.89
CA THR A 375 19.87 11.49 3.14
C THR A 375 19.83 10.53 4.33
N ASP A 376 20.80 10.61 5.24
CA ASP A 376 20.87 9.77 6.45
C ASP A 376 20.70 8.27 6.14
N LEU A 377 19.77 7.58 6.82
CA LEU A 377 19.46 6.15 6.62
C LEU A 377 18.76 5.87 5.27
N GLY A 378 18.39 6.91 4.51
CA GLY A 378 17.83 6.76 3.16
C GLY A 378 18.78 6.03 2.19
N ILE A 379 20.09 5.98 2.50
CA ILE A 379 21.07 5.19 1.75
C ILE A 379 20.72 3.71 1.72
N VAL A 380 20.06 3.18 2.74
CA VAL A 380 19.68 1.76 2.87
C VAL A 380 18.82 1.30 1.70
N ALA A 381 17.97 2.18 1.17
CA ALA A 381 17.16 1.89 0.00
C ALA A 381 17.95 1.86 -1.31
N LEU A 382 19.14 2.48 -1.33
CA LEU A 382 20.02 2.56 -2.50
C LEU A 382 21.14 1.51 -2.47
N LEU A 383 21.48 0.95 -1.30
CA LEU A 383 22.50 -0.12 -1.18
C LEU A 383 22.25 -1.30 -2.12
N PRO A 384 21.03 -1.88 -2.21
CA PRO A 384 20.73 -2.93 -3.18
C PRO A 384 20.96 -2.51 -4.64
N TYR A 385 20.71 -1.25 -4.98
CA TYR A 385 20.93 -0.74 -6.33
C TYR A 385 22.42 -0.61 -6.63
N LEU A 386 23.22 -0.12 -5.67
CA LEU A 386 24.67 -0.06 -5.80
C LEU A 386 25.26 -1.46 -5.99
N GLN A 387 24.90 -2.42 -5.13
CA GLN A 387 25.36 -3.81 -5.24
C GLN A 387 25.00 -4.42 -6.59
N TRP A 388 23.77 -4.23 -7.05
CA TRP A 388 23.32 -4.73 -8.34
C TRP A 388 24.00 -4.06 -9.53
N LEU A 389 24.13 -2.73 -9.53
CA LEU A 389 24.77 -1.99 -10.62
C LEU A 389 26.26 -2.31 -10.72
N THR A 390 26.96 -2.41 -9.58
CA THR A 390 28.36 -2.82 -9.52
C THR A 390 28.53 -4.24 -10.04
N HIS A 391 27.69 -5.18 -9.60
CA HIS A 391 27.69 -6.55 -10.14
C HIS A 391 27.41 -6.60 -11.64
N ALA A 392 26.42 -5.86 -12.13
CA ALA A 392 26.08 -5.79 -13.55
C ALA A 392 27.23 -5.19 -14.38
N HIS A 393 27.94 -4.20 -13.85
CA HIS A 393 29.12 -3.62 -14.48
C HIS A 393 30.26 -4.64 -14.58
N HIS A 394 30.57 -5.36 -13.49
CA HIS A 394 31.61 -6.40 -13.50
C HIS A 394 31.26 -7.59 -14.40
N ALA A 395 30.01 -8.06 -14.38
CA ALA A 395 29.55 -9.12 -15.26
C ALA A 395 29.68 -8.73 -16.74
N HIS A 396 29.44 -7.46 -17.07
CA HIS A 396 29.58 -6.93 -18.43
C HIS A 396 31.03 -6.89 -18.90
N GLN A 397 31.97 -6.46 -18.05
CA GLN A 397 33.41 -6.51 -18.34
C GLN A 397 33.90 -7.93 -18.66
N LEU A 398 33.31 -8.95 -18.04
CA LEU A 398 33.63 -10.36 -18.30
C LEU A 398 33.02 -10.88 -19.62
N GLU A 399 31.95 -10.25 -20.13
CA GLU A 399 31.19 -10.66 -21.33
C GLU A 399 31.50 -9.84 -22.59
N GLU A 400 32.48 -8.93 -22.56
CA GLU A 400 32.87 -8.00 -23.65
C GLU A 400 33.23 -8.68 -25.01
N GLY A 401 33.21 -10.01 -25.11
CA GLY A 401 33.25 -10.75 -26.37
C GLY A 401 31.92 -10.83 -27.16
N THR A 402 30.76 -10.51 -26.56
CA THR A 402 29.45 -10.74 -27.22
C THR A 402 28.43 -9.60 -27.07
N ASN A 403 28.80 -8.38 -27.44
CA ASN A 403 27.99 -7.31 -28.09
C ASN A 403 26.46 -7.16 -27.82
N ARG A 404 25.91 -7.52 -26.65
CA ARG A 404 24.43 -7.62 -26.48
C ARG A 404 23.80 -6.89 -25.27
N PHE A 405 24.55 -6.12 -24.49
CA PHE A 405 23.98 -5.37 -23.35
C PHE A 405 24.56 -3.96 -23.23
N LYS A 406 23.71 -2.94 -23.03
CA LYS A 406 24.13 -1.55 -22.80
C LYS A 406 24.16 -1.32 -21.28
N SER A 407 25.35 -1.41 -20.67
CA SER A 407 25.52 -1.15 -19.24
C SER A 407 25.50 0.35 -18.92
N CYS A 408 25.12 0.69 -17.69
CA CYS A 408 25.18 2.06 -17.16
C CYS A 408 26.64 2.57 -17.21
N ARG A 409 26.87 3.74 -17.82
CA ARG A 409 28.20 4.31 -18.05
C ARG A 409 28.78 5.00 -16.82
N SER A 410 27.95 5.71 -16.04
CA SER A 410 28.40 6.33 -14.79
C SER A 410 27.34 6.29 -13.69
N ILE A 411 27.81 6.06 -12.47
CA ILE A 411 27.01 6.03 -11.25
C ILE A 411 27.56 7.13 -10.34
N HIS A 412 26.73 8.12 -10.02
CA HIS A 412 27.07 9.18 -9.09
C HIS A 412 26.24 9.02 -7.83
N LEU A 413 26.89 8.84 -6.68
CA LEU A 413 26.24 8.79 -5.38
C LEU A 413 26.48 10.09 -4.62
N ILE A 414 25.40 10.77 -4.26
CA ILE A 414 25.41 11.90 -3.34
C ILE A 414 24.74 11.44 -2.05
N TRP A 415 25.53 11.29 -0.99
CA TRP A 415 25.02 10.95 0.33
C TRP A 415 25.19 12.13 1.30
N HIS A 416 24.07 12.69 1.72
CA HIS A 416 24.03 13.75 2.71
C HIS A 416 23.79 13.16 4.10
N LEU A 417 24.76 13.32 5.00
CA LEU A 417 24.71 12.86 6.38
C LEU A 417 24.53 14.04 7.32
N CYS A 418 23.48 14.03 8.15
CA CYS A 418 23.33 15.03 9.20
C CYS A 418 24.27 14.74 10.40
N ASP A 419 24.67 13.48 10.57
CA ASP A 419 25.53 13.02 11.65
C ASP A 419 26.51 11.96 11.14
N TRP A 420 27.82 12.24 11.27
CA TRP A 420 28.90 11.34 10.90
C TRP A 420 28.89 10.03 11.69
N GLY A 421 28.29 10.01 12.89
CA GLY A 421 28.07 8.81 13.66
C GLY A 421 27.31 7.73 12.87
N LYS A 422 26.45 8.08 11.92
CA LYS A 422 25.70 7.08 11.14
C LYS A 422 26.55 6.33 10.10
N TRP A 423 27.70 6.88 9.70
CA TRP A 423 28.59 6.28 8.69
C TRP A 423 29.14 4.92 9.14
N SER A 424 29.68 4.83 10.36
CA SER A 424 30.45 3.64 10.76
C SER A 424 29.61 2.39 11.05
N VAL A 425 28.27 2.47 10.95
CA VAL A 425 27.42 1.28 10.97
C VAL A 425 27.59 0.48 9.68
N PHE A 426 27.85 1.18 8.57
CA PHE A 426 28.03 0.58 7.25
C PHE A 426 29.48 0.10 7.01
N SER A 427 30.44 0.48 7.86
CA SER A 427 31.85 0.10 7.71
C SER A 427 32.22 -1.24 8.38
N VAL A 428 31.29 -1.90 9.07
CA VAL A 428 31.56 -3.12 9.89
C VAL A 428 30.95 -4.40 9.27
N GLY A 429 30.24 -4.29 8.14
CA GLY A 429 29.70 -5.44 7.39
C GLY A 429 30.34 -5.57 6.00
N PRO A 430 30.21 -6.73 5.32
CA PRO A 430 30.74 -6.91 3.97
C PRO A 430 29.82 -6.15 3.00
N PHE A 431 30.11 -4.87 2.76
CA PHE A 431 29.41 -4.04 1.77
C PHE A 431 30.33 -3.69 0.61
#